data_AF-A0A0Q4WPG6-F1
#
_entry.id   AF-A0A0Q4WPG6-F1
#
_cell.length_a   1.000
_cell.length_b   1.000
_cell.length_c   1.000
_cell.angle_alpha   90.00
_cell.angle_beta   90.00
_cell.angle_gamma   90.00
#
_symmetry.space_group_name_H-M   'P 1'
#
loop_
_entity.id
_entity.type
_entity.pdbx_description
1 polymer ?
#
loop_
_entity_poly.entity_id
_entity_poly.type
_entity_poly.pdbx_seq_one_letter_code
_entity_poly.pdbx_strand_id
1 'polypeptide(L)' 'MQRDTLPAIRERVRFAWSTRRACGLFAVAAGIRIDRIMEDEAAGRITSHDALRMAAEAEAAALCFRPLALR' A
#
# COMPACT_ATOMS: atom_id res chain seq x y z
N MET A 1 -2.74 -18.70 -6.18
CA MET A 1 -1.92 -17.92 -5.24
C MET A 1 -1.33 -16.76 -6.02
N GLN A 2 -1.91 -15.57 -5.92
CA GLN A 2 -1.39 -14.40 -6.64
C GLN A 2 -0.01 -14.07 -6.05
N ARG A 3 1.01 -13.89 -6.90
CA ARG A 3 2.32 -13.44 -6.40
C ARG A 3 2.13 -12.03 -5.84
N ASP A 4 2.39 -11.85 -4.56
CA ASP A 4 2.45 -10.52 -3.97
C ASP A 4 3.72 -9.83 -4.50
N THR A 5 3.52 -8.91 -5.43
CA THR A 5 4.55 -8.01 -5.95
C THR A 5 4.28 -6.60 -5.45
N LEU A 6 5.31 -5.76 -5.34
CA LEU A 6 5.12 -4.36 -4.92
C LEU A 6 4.09 -3.61 -5.80
N PRO A 7 4.11 -3.74 -7.15
CA PRO A 7 3.08 -3.12 -7.98
C PRO A 7 1.66 -3.64 -7.70
N ALA A 8 1.52 -4.94 -7.39
CA ALA A 8 0.21 -5.51 -7.06
C ALA A 8 -0.32 -4.96 -5.72
N ILE A 9 0.52 -4.87 -4.69
CA ILE A 9 0.15 -4.28 -3.39
C ILE A 9 -0.25 -2.80 -3.58
N ARG A 10 0.54 -2.05 -4.35
CA ARG A 10 0.27 -0.64 -4.66
C ARG A 10 -1.07 -0.42 -5.35
N GLU A 11 -1.41 -1.28 -6.31
CA GLU A 11 -2.67 -1.21 -7.03
C GLU A 11 -3.87 -1.59 -6.14
N ARG A 12 -3.71 -2.55 -5.21
CA ARG A 12 -4.78 -2.88 -4.25
C ARG A 12 -5.11 -1.72 -3.31
N VAL A 13 -4.10 -0.98 -2.83
CA VAL A 13 -4.32 0.24 -2.03
C VAL A 13 -5.03 1.31 -2.85
N ARG A 14 -4.60 1.52 -4.10
CA ARG A 14 -5.26 2.46 -5.03
C ARG A 14 -6.72 2.06 -5.28
N PHE A 15 -6.98 0.77 -5.47
CA PHE A 15 -8.32 0.26 -5.69
C PHE A 15 -9.19 0.39 -4.44
N ALA A 16 -8.66 0.14 -3.24
CA ALA A 16 -9.37 0.36 -1.98
C ALA A 16 -9.77 1.84 -1.80
N TRP A 17 -8.92 2.77 -2.21
CA TRP A 17 -9.23 4.20 -2.24
C TRP A 17 -10.32 4.54 -3.26
N SER A 18 -10.16 4.12 -4.52
CA SER A 18 -11.09 4.47 -5.61
C SER A 18 -12.50 3.90 -5.39
N THR A 19 -12.59 2.77 -4.69
CA THR A 19 -13.86 2.11 -4.33
C THR A 19 -14.43 2.53 -2.98
N ARG A 20 -13.86 3.57 -2.32
CA ARG A 20 -14.28 4.04 -0.98
C ARG A 20 -14.35 2.90 0.05
N ARG A 21 -13.38 1.99 0.03
CA ARG A 21 -13.25 0.91 1.03
C ARG A 21 -12.24 1.25 2.14
N ALA A 22 -11.41 2.27 1.93
CA ALA A 22 -10.46 2.81 2.89
C ALA A 22 -10.59 4.33 3.01
N CYS A 23 -10.16 4.89 4.14
CA CYS A 23 -10.02 6.32 4.36
C CYS A 23 -9.04 6.91 3.33
N GLY A 24 -9.45 7.99 2.65
CA GLY A 24 -8.65 8.60 1.59
C GLY A 24 -7.26 9.06 2.07
N LEU A 25 -7.17 9.66 3.26
CA LEU A 25 -5.90 10.12 3.83
C LEU A 25 -4.93 8.96 4.05
N PHE A 26 -5.40 7.87 4.68
CA PHE A 26 -4.57 6.71 4.96
C PHE A 26 -4.19 5.94 3.69
N ALA A 27 -5.12 5.80 2.75
CA ALA A 27 -4.84 5.11 1.49
C ALA A 27 -3.81 5.86 0.63
N VAL A 28 -3.89 7.20 0.58
CA VAL A 28 -2.89 8.03 -0.13
C VAL A 28 -1.53 7.93 0.57
N ALA A 29 -1.48 8.07 1.90
CA ALA A 29 -0.22 7.96 2.65
C ALA A 29 0.45 6.59 2.49
N ALA A 30 -0.34 5.51 2.54
CA ALA A 30 0.16 4.16 2.29
C ALA A 30 0.65 3.97 0.85
N GLY A 31 -0.06 4.52 -0.14
CA GLY A 31 0.38 4.51 -1.54
C GLY A 31 1.75 5.16 -1.72
N ILE A 32 1.94 6.37 -1.17
CA ILE A 32 3.23 7.09 -1.21
C ILE A 32 4.33 6.28 -0.50
N ARG A 33 4.03 5.67 0.65
CA ARG A 33 4.96 4.82 1.37
C ARG A 33 5.40 3.61 0.53
N ILE A 34 4.48 2.96 -0.17
CA ILE A 34 4.79 1.82 -1.05
C ILE A 34 5.64 2.27 -2.25
N ASP A 35 5.33 3.43 -2.85
CA ASP A 35 6.15 4.00 -3.93
C ASP A 35 7.60 4.22 -3.45
N ARG A 36 7.79 4.73 -2.23
CA ARG A 36 9.12 4.89 -1.64
C ARG A 36 9.83 3.57 -1.34
N ILE A 37 9.09 2.55 -0.90
CA ILE A 37 9.63 1.19 -0.71
C ILE A 37 10.13 0.61 -2.03
N MET A 38 9.40 0.82 -3.14
CA MET A 38 9.84 0.40 -4.47
C MET A 38 11.13 1.10 -4.90
N GLU A 39 11.26 2.40 -4.63
CA GLU A 39 12.49 3.15 -4.89
C GLU A 39 13.67 2.67 -4.03
N ASP A 40 13.42 2.31 -2.78
CA ASP A 40 14.44 1.79 -1.86
C ASP A 40 14.90 0.38 -2.25
N GLU A 41 13.98 -0.49 -2.67
CA GLU A 41 14.29 -1.82 -3.20
C GLU A 41 15.09 -1.71 -4.52
N ALA A 42 14.62 -0.91 -5.47
CA ALA A 42 15.28 -0.73 -6.76
C ALA A 42 16.71 -0.18 -6.64
N ALA A 43 16.97 0.62 -5.59
CA ALA A 43 18.29 1.13 -5.26
C ALA A 43 19.15 0.18 -4.41
N GLY A 44 18.64 -1.00 -4.05
CA GLY A 44 19.34 -1.98 -3.21
C GLY A 44 19.53 -1.54 -1.75
N ARG A 45 18.76 -0.55 -1.27
CA ARG A 45 18.81 -0.08 0.13
C ARG A 45 18.11 -1.05 1.09
N ILE A 46 17.16 -1.84 0.58
CA ILE A 46 16.45 -2.88 1.32
C ILE A 46 16.33 -4.15 0.45
N THR A 47 16.15 -5.30 1.08
CA THR A 47 15.95 -6.58 0.38
C THR A 47 14.55 -6.65 -0.23
N SER A 48 14.36 -7.44 -1.29
CA SER A 48 13.01 -7.69 -1.85
C SER A 48 12.04 -8.30 -0.84
N HIS A 49 12.55 -9.15 0.06
CA HIS A 49 11.74 -9.71 1.15
C HIS A 49 11.24 -8.61 2.10
N ASP A 50 12.12 -7.71 2.54
CA ASP A 50 11.74 -6.60 3.42
C ASP A 50 10.83 -5.61 2.72
N ALA A 51 11.08 -5.31 1.44
CA ALA A 51 10.23 -4.45 0.65
C ALA A 51 8.79 -5.00 0.59
N LEU A 52 8.64 -6.29 0.29
CA LEU A 52 7.32 -6.94 0.26
C LEU A 52 6.64 -6.92 1.63
N ARG A 53 7.36 -7.23 2.70
CA ARG A 53 6.83 -7.17 4.07
C ARG A 53 6.37 -5.76 4.43
N MET A 54 7.21 -4.75 4.22
CA MET A 54 6.91 -3.35 4.53
C MET A 54 5.74 -2.81 3.71
N ALA A 55 5.61 -3.23 2.44
CA ALA A 55 4.50 -2.86 1.58
C ALA A 55 3.19 -3.52 2.03
N ALA A 56 3.23 -4.80 2.41
CA ALA A 56 2.08 -5.52 2.96
C ALA A 56 1.61 -4.92 4.30
N GLU A 57 2.53 -4.52 5.18
CA GLU A 57 2.23 -3.79 6.42
C GLU A 57 1.55 -2.44 6.14
N ALA A 58 2.02 -1.70 5.13
CA ALA A 58 1.41 -0.43 4.72
C ALA A 58 -0.01 -0.62 4.16
N GLU A 59 -0.22 -1.65 3.34
CA GLU A 59 -1.55 -2.03 2.85
C GLU A 59 -2.50 -2.37 4.01
N ALA A 60 -2.06 -3.23 4.93
CA ALA A 60 -2.85 -3.62 6.09
C ALA A 60 -3.28 -2.38 6.90
N ALA A 61 -2.35 -1.48 7.17
CA ALA A 61 -2.64 -0.22 7.87
C ALA A 61 -3.67 0.65 7.13
N ALA A 62 -3.58 0.76 5.80
CA ALA A 62 -4.55 1.52 5.01
C ALA A 62 -5.97 0.92 5.10
N LEU A 63 -6.08 -0.41 5.14
CA LEU A 63 -7.35 -1.12 5.18
C LEU A 63 -8.00 -1.14 6.58
N CYS A 64 -7.25 -0.84 7.65
CA CYS A 64 -7.79 -0.71 9.00
C CYS A 64 -8.68 0.52 9.19
N PHE A 65 -8.46 1.60 8.42
CA PHE A 65 -9.24 2.83 8.55
C PHE A 65 -10.35 2.89 7.52
N ARG A 66 -11.59 2.66 7.97
CA ARG A 66 -12.79 2.82 7.13
C ARG A 66 -12.95 4.30 6.69
N PRO A 67 -13.51 4.55 5.50
CA PRO A 67 -13.88 5.90 5.11
C PRO A 67 -14.93 6.46 6.06
N LEU A 68 -14.86 7.77 6.31
CA LEU A 68 -15.93 8.46 7.02
C LEU A 68 -17.20 8.40 6.17
N ALA A 69 -18.33 8.10 6.82
CA ALA A 69 -19.62 8.18 6.16
C ALA A 69 -19.83 9.61 5.67
N LEU A 70 -19.96 9.79 4.36
CA LEU A 70 -20.49 11.01 3.79
C LEU A 70 -21.98 10.99 4.12
N ARG A 71 -22.40 11.86 5.06
CA ARG A 71 -23.81 12.18 5.26
C ARG A 71 -24.33 12.94 4.05
#